data_AF-A0A1Y4B2P3-F1
#
_entry.id   AF-A0A1Y4B2P3-F1
#
_cell.length_a   1.000
_cell.length_b   1.000
_cell.length_c   1.000
_cell.angle_alpha   90.00
_cell.angle_beta   90.00
_cell.angle_gamma   90.00
#
_symmetry.space_group_name_H-M   'P 1'
#
loop_
_entity.id
_entity.type
_entity.pdbx_description
1 polymer ?
#
loop_
_entity_poly.entity_id
_entity_poly.type
_entity_poly.pdbx_seq_one_letter_code
_entity_poly.pdbx_strand_id
1 'polypeptide(L)' 'SRYVEVIRHADLVRCISQEFSYSAYQRRNEWMVDHSGRVIAVYTGESGGTRNTIAYAKQQHVPCVIITP' A
#
# COMPACT_ATOMS: atom_id res chain seq x y z
N SER A 1 -3.68 9.03 19.87
CA SER A 1 -3.58 9.75 18.59
C SER A 1 -4.42 9.04 17.55
N ARG A 2 -4.86 9.72 16.48
CA ARG A 2 -5.66 9.10 15.39
C ARG A 2 -5.05 7.79 14.87
N TYR A 3 -3.72 7.71 14.80
CA TYR A 3 -3.00 6.53 14.34
C TYR A 3 -3.20 5.30 15.23
N VAL A 4 -3.05 5.45 16.56
CA VAL A 4 -3.16 4.32 17.51
C VAL A 4 -4.58 3.78 17.57
N GLU A 5 -5.58 4.66 17.49
CA GLU A 5 -7.00 4.26 17.46
C GLU A 5 -7.31 3.37 16.24
N VAL A 6 -6.85 3.74 15.04
CA VAL A 6 -7.05 2.92 13.83
C VAL A 6 -6.43 1.53 13.98
N ILE A 7 -5.23 1.42 14.57
CA ILE A 7 -4.57 0.13 14.79
C ILE A 7 -5.32 -0.74 15.80
N ARG A 8 -5.81 -0.15 16.90
CA ARG A 8 -6.53 -0.88 17.95
C ARG A 8 -7.82 -1.52 17.46
N HIS A 9 -8.47 -0.92 16.47
CA HIS A 9 -9.73 -1.38 15.93
C HIS A 9 -9.60 -2.19 14.64
N ALA A 10 -8.39 -2.46 14.15
CA ALA A 10 -8.18 -3.23 12.92
C ALA A 10 -8.24 -4.75 13.18
N ASP A 11 -8.92 -5.49 12.32
CA ASP A 11 -8.95 -6.96 12.36
C ASP A 11 -7.58 -7.60 12.09
N LEU A 12 -6.74 -6.91 11.29
CA LEU A 12 -5.43 -7.38 10.89
C LEU A 12 -4.36 -6.29 11.06
N VAL A 13 -3.34 -6.60 11.86
CA VAL A 13 -2.13 -5.80 11.98
C VAL A 13 -0.93 -6.68 11.65
N ARG A 14 -0.09 -6.26 10.70
CA ARG A 14 1.09 -7.01 10.27
C ARG A 14 2.29 -6.07 10.07
N CYS A 15 3.43 -6.49 10.62
CA CYS A 15 4.71 -5.83 10.42
C CYS A 15 5.51 -6.61 9.37
N ILE A 16 5.73 -6.01 8.20
CA ILE A 16 6.42 -6.66 7.07
C ILE A 16 7.96 -6.58 7.21
N SER A 17 8.45 -5.66 8.05
CA SER A 17 9.87 -5.37 8.21
C SER A 17 10.16 -5.03 9.67
N GLN A 18 10.98 -5.83 10.34
CA GLN A 18 11.33 -5.57 11.74
C GLN A 18 12.28 -4.37 11.87
N GLU A 19 13.10 -4.14 10.86
CA GLU A 19 14.06 -3.04 10.82
C GLU A 19 13.72 -2.04 9.71
N PHE A 20 14.14 -0.79 9.94
CA PHE A 20 13.99 0.28 8.97
C PHE A 20 14.96 0.09 7.79
N SER A 21 14.42 0.13 6.58
CA SER A 21 15.16 0.33 5.35
C SER A 21 14.29 1.04 4.32
N TYR A 22 14.90 1.71 3.35
CA TYR A 22 14.12 2.28 2.23
C TYR A 22 13.37 1.20 1.44
N SER A 23 13.93 -0.01 1.34
CA SER A 23 13.27 -1.16 0.70
C SER A 23 12.07 -1.69 1.49
N ALA A 24 11.99 -1.45 2.81
CA ALA A 24 10.87 -1.88 3.64
C ALA A 24 9.53 -1.28 3.18
N TYR A 25 9.54 -0.04 2.68
CA TYR A 25 8.34 0.61 2.15
C TYR A 25 7.81 -0.09 0.92
N GLN A 26 8.70 -0.45 -0.01
CA GLN A 26 8.33 -1.17 -1.22
C GLN A 26 7.78 -2.57 -0.87
N ARG A 27 8.48 -3.33 -0.04
CA ARG A 27 8.03 -4.68 0.39
C ARG A 27 6.67 -4.66 1.08
N ARG A 28 6.40 -3.65 1.92
CA ARG A 28 5.08 -3.48 2.54
C ARG A 28 3.99 -3.20 1.50
N ASN A 29 4.28 -2.37 0.50
CA ASN A 29 3.31 -2.05 -0.55
C ASN A 29 3.02 -3.26 -1.45
N GLU A 30 4.04 -4.05 -1.81
CA GLU A 30 3.89 -5.29 -2.57
C GLU A 30 3.04 -6.30 -1.80
N TRP A 31 3.34 -6.50 -0.51
CA TRP A 31 2.53 -7.36 0.35
C TRP A 31 1.06 -6.92 0.38
N MET A 32 0.78 -5.61 0.46
CA MET A 32 -0.60 -5.11 0.41
C MET A 32 -1.29 -5.47 -0.92
N VAL A 33 -0.60 -5.39 -2.05
CA VAL A 33 -1.15 -5.73 -3.37
C VAL A 33 -1.42 -7.21 -3.48
N ASP A 34 -0.46 -8.05 -3.10
CA ASP A 34 -0.57 -9.52 -3.19
C ASP A 34 -1.72 -10.09 -2.36
N HIS A 35 -2.13 -9.36 -1.32
CA HIS A 35 -3.19 -9.77 -0.39
C HIS A 35 -4.50 -8.97 -0.59
N SER A 36 -4.66 -8.29 -1.73
CA SER A 36 -5.85 -7.49 -2.06
C SER A 36 -6.53 -7.97 -3.34
N GLY A 37 -7.86 -8.01 -3.35
CA GLY A 37 -8.63 -8.24 -4.58
C GLY A 37 -8.74 -7.00 -5.49
N ARG A 38 -8.42 -5.82 -4.97
CA ARG A 38 -8.45 -4.54 -5.69
C ARG A 38 -7.60 -3.50 -4.96
N VAL A 39 -6.96 -2.61 -5.71
CA VAL A 39 -6.29 -1.40 -5.21
C VAL A 39 -7.15 -0.18 -5.54
N ILE A 40 -7.31 0.72 -4.56
CA ILE A 40 -7.90 2.05 -4.75
C ILE A 40 -6.82 3.06 -4.38
N ALA A 41 -6.35 3.82 -5.37
CA ALA A 41 -5.26 4.77 -5.19
C ALA A 41 -5.79 6.21 -5.36
N VAL A 42 -5.61 7.04 -4.33
CA VAL A 42 -5.75 8.50 -4.46
C VAL A 42 -4.40 9.03 -4.96
N TYR A 43 -4.34 9.49 -6.20
CA TYR A 43 -3.07 9.72 -6.89
C TYR A 43 -3.13 10.83 -7.94
N THR A 44 -2.24 11.82 -7.79
CA THR A 44 -2.15 13.02 -8.64
C THR A 44 -1.20 12.88 -9.83
N GLY A 45 -0.46 11.77 -9.94
CA GLY A 45 0.51 11.55 -11.03
C GLY A 45 1.98 11.66 -10.64
N GLU A 46 2.28 12.14 -9.42
CA GLU A 46 3.66 12.37 -8.95
C GLU A 46 4.48 11.09 -8.73
N SER A 47 5.81 11.19 -8.83
CA SER A 47 6.70 10.07 -8.50
C SER A 47 6.65 9.76 -7.00
N GLY A 48 6.79 8.48 -6.63
CA GLY A 48 6.86 8.06 -5.23
C GLY A 48 6.23 6.69 -4.96
N GLY A 49 6.00 6.41 -3.68
CA GLY A 49 5.50 5.11 -3.23
C GLY A 49 4.16 4.72 -3.85
N THR A 50 3.22 5.66 -3.99
CA THR A 50 1.91 5.39 -4.60
C THR A 50 2.04 4.97 -6.07
N ARG A 51 2.91 5.63 -6.84
CA ARG A 51 3.20 5.24 -8.23
C ARG A 51 3.75 3.81 -8.30
N ASN A 52 4.67 3.47 -7.40
CA ASN A 52 5.26 2.12 -7.36
C ASN A 52 4.21 1.06 -7.02
N THR A 53 3.31 1.33 -6.07
CA THR A 53 2.20 0.42 -5.72
C THR A 53 1.25 0.22 -6.89
N ILE A 54 0.88 1.28 -7.62
CA ILE A 54 0.02 1.19 -8.81
C ILE A 54 0.71 0.36 -9.90
N ALA A 55 2.00 0.61 -10.14
CA ALA A 55 2.77 -0.15 -11.12
C ALA A 55 2.84 -1.65 -10.76
N TYR A 56 3.08 -1.96 -9.49
CA TYR A 56 3.12 -3.34 -9.02
C TYR A 56 1.74 -4.02 -9.10
N ALA A 57 0.66 -3.33 -8.73
CA ALA A 57 -0.71 -3.85 -8.90
C ALA A 57 -1.02 -4.21 -10.35
N LYS A 58 -0.60 -3.39 -11.31
CA LYS A 58 -0.72 -3.70 -12.74
C LYS A 58 0.09 -4.94 -13.12
N GLN A 59 1.32 -5.07 -12.61
CA GLN A 59 2.16 -6.24 -12.86
C GLN A 59 1.56 -7.54 -12.31
N GLN A 60 0.92 -7.47 -11.13
CA GLN A 60 0.24 -8.61 -10.50
C GLN A 60 -1.19 -8.81 -11.03
N HIS A 61 -1.63 -8.06 -12.03
CA HIS A 61 -2.99 -8.10 -12.58
C HIS A 61 -4.10 -7.86 -11.54
N VAL A 62 -3.78 -7.11 -10.47
CA VAL A 62 -4.76 -6.69 -9.46
C VAL A 62 -5.49 -5.45 -9.97
N PRO A 63 -6.83 -5.46 -10.09
CA PRO A 63 -7.59 -4.29 -10.55
C PRO A 63 -7.27 -3.06 -9.71
N CYS A 64 -6.94 -1.95 -10.38
CA CYS A 64 -6.59 -0.70 -9.71
C CYS A 64 -7.50 0.44 -10.20
N VAL A 65 -8.19 1.10 -9.26
CA VAL A 65 -8.96 2.32 -9.51
C VAL A 65 -8.14 3.51 -9.03
N ILE A 66 -8.00 4.53 -9.88
CA ILE A 66 -7.32 5.77 -9.55
C ILE A 66 -8.35 6.87 -9.33
N ILE A 67 -8.26 7.55 -8.19
CA ILE A 67 -9.07 8.71 -7.83
C ILE A 67 -8.12 9.91 -7.82
N THR A 68 -8.38 10.88 -8.68
CA THR A 68 -7.65 12.15 -8.67
C THR A 68 -8.39 13.10 -7.73
N PRO A 69 -7.75 13.61 -6.67
CA PRO A 69 -8.34 14.58 -5.77
C PRO A 69 -8.46 15.98 -6.40
#